data_AF-A0A7X3KUD7-F1
#
_entry.id   AF-A0A7X3KUD7-F1
#
_cell.length_a   1.000
_cell.length_b   1.000
_cell.length_c   1.000
_cell.angle_alpha   90.00
_cell.angle_beta   90.00
_cell.angle_gamma   90.00
#
_symmetry.space_group_name_H-M   'P 1'
#
loop_
_entity.id
_entity.type
_entity.pdbx_description
1 polymer ?
#
loop_
_entity_poly.entity_id
_entity_poly.type
_entity_poly.pdbx_seq_one_letter_code
_entity_poly.pdbx_strand_id
1 'polypeptide(L)'
;MLTPDQEDRLLVSLFATAEAMGHELTQAAALMMVDDLKGYPEPVLVDALQACRRELTGKLTLAAILQRVQAADGRPARDEAWSIALAASDEFESVMLTDEILAALQAARPSLEARDKVGARMSFLSAYDRLLEAARREGTPVNWQLSIGYDPQRRAAAVEQAVLLQRLPAPVGQQLLADLREQGVPVSQDGAAIAGLLTGRTAAPSPEIRQRLQALKEGLEQQKRDRAAARRAELAHYGENLKARRVQLMAQAKGAKRD
;
A
#
# COMPACT_ATOMS: atom_id res chain seq x y z
N MET A 1 26.86 2.87 -14.41
CA MET A 1 28.23 3.39 -14.57
C MET A 1 28.90 2.63 -15.67
N LEU A 2 29.39 3.34 -16.69
CA LEU A 2 30.16 2.77 -17.78
C LEU A 2 31.56 2.35 -17.30
N THR A 3 32.12 1.34 -17.94
CA THR A 3 33.53 0.98 -17.85
C THR A 3 34.36 1.87 -18.78
N PRO A 4 35.69 2.01 -18.59
CA PRO A 4 36.53 2.80 -19.49
C PRO A 4 36.39 2.41 -20.97
N ASP A 5 36.33 1.10 -21.26
CA ASP A 5 36.12 0.61 -22.62
C ASP A 5 34.75 1.03 -23.19
N GLN A 6 33.72 1.11 -22.33
CA GLN A 6 32.39 1.59 -22.74
C GLN A 6 32.35 3.10 -22.95
N GLU A 7 33.13 3.87 -22.19
CA GLU A 7 33.29 5.31 -22.41
C GLU A 7 33.95 5.60 -23.76
N ASP A 8 34.99 4.85 -24.12
CA ASP A 8 35.65 4.95 -25.43
C ASP A 8 34.69 4.58 -26.58
N ARG A 9 33.90 3.51 -26.41
CA ARG A 9 32.86 3.14 -27.40
C ARG A 9 31.78 4.20 -27.53
N LEU A 10 31.36 4.81 -26.42
CA LEU A 10 30.39 5.92 -26.42
C LEU A 10 30.97 7.12 -27.17
N LEU A 11 32.23 7.47 -26.93
CA LEU A 11 32.92 8.57 -27.60
C LEU A 11 32.90 8.39 -29.13
N VAL A 12 33.29 7.20 -29.61
CA VAL A 12 33.24 6.84 -31.03
C VAL A 12 31.81 6.93 -31.57
N SER A 13 30.82 6.45 -30.80
CA SER A 13 29.41 6.49 -31.18
C SER A 13 28.85 7.90 -31.29
N LEU A 14 29.31 8.84 -30.45
CA LEU A 14 28.93 10.25 -30.51
C LEU A 14 29.42 10.90 -31.81
N PHE A 15 30.70 10.71 -32.17
CA PHE A 15 31.25 11.22 -33.43
C PHE A 15 30.51 10.65 -34.63
N ALA A 16 30.38 9.32 -34.70
CA ALA A 16 29.70 8.66 -35.81
C ALA A 16 28.22 9.10 -35.93
N THR A 17 27.54 9.32 -34.80
CA THR A 17 26.15 9.81 -34.80
C THR A 17 26.06 11.23 -35.30
N ALA A 18 26.95 12.13 -34.86
CA ALA A 18 26.98 13.51 -35.34
C ALA A 18 27.24 13.57 -36.85
N GLU A 19 28.24 12.82 -37.32
CA GLU A 19 28.63 12.76 -38.73
C GLU A 19 27.48 12.22 -39.60
N ALA A 20 26.82 11.14 -39.17
CA ALA A 20 25.63 10.61 -39.85
C ALA A 20 24.47 11.62 -39.89
N MET A 21 24.43 12.57 -38.96
CA MET A 21 23.47 13.67 -38.89
C MET A 21 23.95 14.94 -39.62
N GLY A 22 25.06 14.88 -40.37
CA GLY A 22 25.54 15.95 -41.23
C GLY A 22 26.31 17.06 -40.52
N HIS A 23 26.89 16.81 -39.35
CA HIS A 23 27.78 17.76 -38.67
C HIS A 23 28.88 17.06 -37.88
N GLU A 24 29.95 17.78 -37.56
CA GLU A 24 31.06 17.25 -36.78
C GLU A 24 30.98 17.72 -35.31
N LEU A 25 31.42 16.86 -34.40
CA LEU A 25 31.68 17.22 -33.00
C LEU A 25 33.17 17.46 -32.80
N THR A 26 33.52 18.42 -31.95
CA THR A 26 34.92 18.56 -31.50
C THR A 26 35.22 17.52 -30.43
N GLN A 27 36.49 17.12 -30.32
CA GLN A 27 36.90 16.15 -29.30
C GLN A 27 36.59 16.61 -27.88
N ALA A 28 36.83 17.89 -27.57
CA ALA A 28 36.50 18.44 -26.27
C ALA A 28 35.00 18.37 -25.96
N ALA A 29 34.14 18.66 -26.95
CA ALA A 29 32.68 18.57 -26.77
C ALA A 29 32.21 17.13 -26.57
N ALA A 30 32.75 16.18 -27.34
CA ALA A 30 32.38 14.77 -27.23
C ALA A 30 32.84 14.16 -25.89
N LEU A 31 34.02 14.53 -25.39
CA LEU A 31 34.49 14.12 -24.06
C LEU A 31 33.60 14.66 -22.93
N MET A 32 33.19 15.93 -22.99
CA MET A 32 32.23 16.48 -22.03
C MET A 32 30.89 15.72 -22.06
N MET A 33 30.39 15.38 -23.25
CA MET A 33 29.18 14.57 -23.37
C MET A 33 29.35 13.17 -22.75
N VAL A 34 30.51 12.53 -22.89
CA VAL A 34 30.79 11.23 -22.23
C VAL A 34 30.73 11.37 -20.71
N ASP A 35 31.36 12.41 -20.15
CA ASP A 35 31.33 12.67 -18.70
C ASP A 35 29.91 12.85 -18.15
N ASP A 36 29.05 13.54 -18.90
CA ASP A 36 27.64 13.75 -18.53
C ASP A 36 26.79 12.47 -18.69
N LEU A 37 27.19 11.55 -19.57
CA LEU A 37 26.41 10.36 -19.93
C LEU A 37 26.87 9.07 -19.24
N LYS A 38 28.09 9.02 -18.68
CA LYS A 38 28.68 7.79 -18.08
C LYS A 38 27.89 7.21 -16.89
N GLY A 39 27.00 7.99 -16.30
CA GLY A 39 26.08 7.52 -15.27
C GLY A 39 25.04 6.52 -15.79
N TYR A 40 24.68 6.60 -17.07
CA TYR A 40 23.61 5.80 -17.66
C TYR A 40 24.10 4.44 -18.19
N PRO A 41 23.22 3.42 -18.27
CA PRO A 41 23.57 2.12 -18.85
C PRO A 41 23.89 2.22 -20.35
N GLU A 42 24.91 1.51 -20.82
CA GLU A 42 25.32 1.47 -22.23
C GLU A 42 24.15 1.17 -23.20
N PRO A 43 23.26 0.18 -22.95
CA PRO A 43 22.16 -0.10 -23.86
C PRO A 43 21.21 1.09 -24.06
N VAL A 44 20.93 1.83 -22.98
CA VAL A 44 20.05 3.01 -23.01
C VAL A 44 20.68 4.14 -23.84
N LEU A 45 21.99 4.32 -23.75
CA LEU A 45 22.72 5.32 -24.55
C LEU A 45 22.75 4.95 -26.03
N VAL A 46 22.96 3.67 -26.35
CA VAL A 46 22.91 3.16 -27.73
C VAL A 46 21.55 3.41 -28.36
N ASP A 47 20.48 3.06 -27.65
CA ASP A 47 19.09 3.27 -28.11
C ASP A 47 18.79 4.76 -28.27
N ALA A 48 19.23 5.61 -27.33
CA ALA A 48 19.06 7.06 -27.41
C ALA A 48 19.76 7.66 -28.63
N LEU A 49 21.02 7.27 -28.91
CA LEU A 49 21.74 7.73 -30.10
C LEU A 49 21.08 7.23 -31.39
N GLN A 50 20.57 6.00 -31.40
CA GLN A 50 19.84 5.44 -32.53
C GLN A 50 18.54 6.19 -32.81
N ALA A 51 17.79 6.54 -31.77
CA ALA A 51 16.59 7.36 -31.90
C ALA A 51 16.93 8.79 -32.37
N CYS A 52 18.04 9.39 -31.91
CA CYS A 52 18.51 10.67 -32.46
C CYS A 52 18.69 10.61 -33.97
N ARG A 53 19.35 9.58 -34.51
CA ARG A 53 19.55 9.43 -35.97
C ARG A 53 18.25 9.30 -36.76
N ARG A 54 17.19 8.76 -36.15
CA ARG A 54 15.91 8.48 -36.83
C ARG A 54 14.94 9.65 -36.81
N GLU A 55 14.94 10.41 -35.71
CA GLU A 55 13.84 11.32 -35.38
C GLU A 55 14.28 12.77 -35.22
N LEU A 56 15.56 13.02 -34.88
CA LEU A 56 16.00 14.37 -34.53
C LEU A 56 16.23 15.20 -35.80
N THR A 57 15.38 16.20 -36.01
CA THR A 57 15.50 17.19 -37.09
C THR A 57 16.43 18.33 -36.64
N GLY A 58 17.72 18.05 -36.43
CA GLY A 58 18.67 19.06 -35.95
C GLY A 58 20.04 18.49 -35.61
N LYS A 59 20.89 19.31 -34.98
CA LYS A 59 22.21 18.88 -34.51
C LYS A 59 22.09 17.95 -33.31
N LEU A 60 23.04 17.03 -33.18
CA LEU A 60 23.16 16.18 -32.00
C LEU A 60 23.59 17.07 -30.84
N THR A 61 22.76 17.12 -29.81
CA THR A 61 23.03 17.88 -28.58
C THR A 61 22.92 16.95 -27.39
N LEU A 62 23.64 17.27 -26.32
CA LEU A 62 23.50 16.54 -25.05
C LEU A 62 22.04 16.51 -24.58
N ALA A 63 21.34 17.64 -24.69
CA ALA A 63 19.93 17.75 -24.33
C ALA A 63 19.04 16.76 -25.10
N ALA A 64 19.28 16.58 -26.41
CA ALA A 64 18.51 15.66 -27.22
C ALA A 64 18.77 14.17 -26.89
N ILE A 65 20.00 13.84 -26.45
CA ILE A 65 20.34 12.50 -25.96
C ILE A 65 19.69 12.28 -24.59
N LEU A 66 19.87 13.22 -23.66
CA LEU A 66 19.30 13.13 -22.31
C LEU A 66 17.77 13.03 -22.35
N GLN A 67 17.08 13.76 -23.23
CA GLN A 67 15.63 13.65 -23.40
C GLN A 67 15.19 12.21 -23.71
N ARG A 68 15.95 11.48 -24.55
CA ARG A 68 15.65 10.09 -24.93
C ARG A 68 16.02 9.09 -23.85
N VAL A 69 17.16 9.31 -23.19
CA VAL A 69 17.56 8.52 -22.02
C VAL A 69 16.51 8.64 -20.91
N GLN A 70 16.05 9.86 -20.64
CA GLN A 70 15.03 10.13 -19.63
C GLN A 70 13.65 9.58 -20.03
N ALA A 71 13.31 9.53 -21.32
CA ALA A 71 12.09 8.86 -21.77
C ALA A 71 12.12 7.34 -21.53
N ALA A 72 13.31 6.75 -21.42
CA ALA A 72 13.52 5.33 -21.12
C ALA A 72 13.75 5.05 -19.62
N ASP A 73 13.64 6.04 -18.73
CA ASP A 73 13.92 5.88 -17.29
C ASP A 73 12.84 5.10 -16.51
N GLY A 74 11.80 4.64 -17.22
CA GLY A 74 10.72 3.81 -16.68
C GLY A 74 9.67 4.57 -15.87
N ARG A 75 9.76 5.91 -15.78
CA ARG A 75 8.79 6.73 -15.06
C ARG A 75 7.63 7.16 -15.98
N PRO A 76 6.39 7.20 -15.46
CA PRO A 76 5.24 7.58 -16.26
C PRO A 76 5.28 9.06 -16.62
N ALA A 77 4.67 9.40 -17.75
CA ALA A 77 4.47 10.79 -18.14
C ALA A 77 3.54 11.51 -17.15
N ARG A 78 3.57 12.84 -17.14
CA ARG A 78 2.79 13.72 -16.25
C ARG A 78 1.31 13.32 -16.11
N ASP A 79 0.62 13.17 -17.24
CA ASP A 79 -0.82 12.86 -17.26
C ASP A 79 -1.12 11.41 -16.88
N GLU A 80 -0.22 10.49 -17.22
CA GLU A 80 -0.29 9.10 -16.83
C GLU A 80 -0.09 8.96 -15.32
N ALA A 81 0.92 9.61 -14.76
CA ALA A 81 1.20 9.70 -13.33
C ALA A 81 -0.01 10.24 -12.55
N TRP A 82 -0.66 11.27 -13.08
CA TRP A 82 -1.90 11.79 -12.49
C TRP A 82 -3.05 10.78 -12.54
N SER A 83 -3.19 10.03 -13.63
CA SER A 83 -4.22 9.00 -13.76
C SER A 83 -3.99 7.85 -12.76
N ILE A 84 -2.74 7.42 -12.60
CA ILE A 84 -2.32 6.45 -11.57
C ILE A 84 -2.64 6.99 -10.17
N ALA A 85 -2.31 8.25 -9.90
CA ALA A 85 -2.57 8.91 -8.62
C ALA A 85 -4.08 8.97 -8.27
N LEU A 86 -4.92 9.27 -9.25
CA LEU A 86 -6.37 9.27 -9.08
C LEU A 86 -6.92 7.87 -8.81
N ALA A 87 -6.44 6.85 -9.51
CA ALA A 87 -6.84 5.47 -9.27
C ALA A 87 -6.50 5.03 -7.83
N ALA A 88 -5.35 5.47 -7.30
CA ALA A 88 -4.93 5.18 -5.93
C ALA A 88 -5.80 5.85 -4.85
N SER A 89 -6.75 6.73 -5.22
CA SER A 89 -7.72 7.31 -4.27
C SER A 89 -8.91 6.39 -3.99
N ASP A 90 -9.11 5.34 -4.79
CA ASP A 90 -10.11 4.29 -4.52
C ASP A 90 -9.46 3.16 -3.71
N GLU A 91 -9.94 2.94 -2.49
CA GLU A 91 -9.39 1.92 -1.58
C GLU A 91 -9.59 0.48 -2.09
N PHE A 92 -10.51 0.25 -3.04
CA PHE A 92 -10.65 -1.06 -3.67
C PHE A 92 -9.59 -1.32 -4.74
N GLU A 93 -9.03 -0.27 -5.33
CA GLU A 93 -8.03 -0.38 -6.39
C GLU A 93 -6.66 -0.71 -5.80
N SER A 94 -5.94 -1.58 -6.52
CA SER A 94 -4.52 -1.81 -6.28
C SER A 94 -3.74 -1.17 -7.41
N VAL A 95 -2.72 -0.39 -7.07
CA VAL A 95 -2.05 0.47 -8.05
C VAL A 95 -0.56 0.44 -7.82
N MET A 96 0.20 0.33 -8.92
CA MET A 96 1.64 0.53 -8.88
C MET A 96 1.97 2.02 -8.86
N LEU A 97 2.71 2.44 -7.85
CA LEU A 97 3.10 3.83 -7.63
C LEU A 97 4.62 3.94 -7.61
N THR A 98 5.13 5.12 -7.97
CA THR A 98 6.52 5.49 -7.72
C THR A 98 6.62 6.41 -6.52
N ASP A 99 7.81 6.53 -5.95
CA ASP A 99 8.10 7.45 -4.84
C ASP A 99 7.72 8.90 -5.19
N GLU A 100 7.95 9.32 -6.44
CA GLU A 100 7.61 10.67 -6.91
C GLU A 100 6.09 10.87 -7.02
N ILE A 101 5.34 9.85 -7.45
CA ILE A 101 3.86 9.93 -7.49
C ILE A 101 3.31 10.06 -6.07
N LEU A 102 3.81 9.26 -5.12
CA LEU A 102 3.40 9.30 -3.72
C LEU A 102 3.66 10.67 -3.09
N ALA A 103 4.86 11.22 -3.30
CA ALA A 103 5.21 12.53 -2.78
C ALA A 103 4.41 13.66 -3.45
N ALA A 104 4.16 13.59 -4.75
CA ALA A 104 3.33 14.55 -5.47
C ALA A 104 1.85 14.51 -5.02
N LEU A 105 1.33 13.32 -4.69
CA LEU A 105 -0.01 13.15 -4.11
C LEU A 105 -0.17 13.90 -2.79
N GLN A 106 0.85 13.90 -1.93
CA GLN A 106 0.81 14.65 -0.67
C GLN A 106 0.68 16.15 -0.90
N ALA A 107 1.34 16.69 -1.93
CA ALA A 107 1.21 18.11 -2.29
C ALA A 107 -0.20 18.46 -2.82
N ALA A 108 -0.87 17.53 -3.49
CA ALA A 108 -2.21 17.72 -4.02
C ALA A 108 -3.34 17.46 -3.00
N ARG A 109 -3.02 16.80 -1.88
CA ARG A 109 -3.99 16.34 -0.88
C ARG A 109 -4.92 17.45 -0.34
N PRO A 110 -4.45 18.66 0.00
CA PRO A 110 -5.34 19.72 0.50
C PRO A 110 -6.43 20.12 -0.52
N SER A 111 -6.06 20.19 -1.80
CA SER A 111 -7.01 20.51 -2.88
C SER A 111 -7.97 19.35 -3.16
N LEU A 112 -7.51 18.10 -3.05
CA LEU A 112 -8.37 16.91 -3.14
C LEU A 112 -9.41 16.88 -2.02
N GLU A 113 -9.00 17.16 -0.79
CA GLU A 113 -9.87 17.25 0.39
C GLU A 113 -10.90 18.39 0.24
N ALA A 114 -10.50 19.51 -0.37
CA ALA A 114 -11.39 20.61 -0.76
C ALA A 114 -12.28 20.31 -1.99
N ARG A 115 -12.15 19.11 -2.60
CA ARG A 115 -12.84 18.69 -3.83
C ARG A 115 -12.54 19.55 -5.06
N ASP A 116 -11.46 20.31 -5.03
CA ASP A 116 -10.94 21.05 -6.18
C ASP A 116 -10.00 20.16 -7.01
N LYS A 117 -10.58 19.41 -7.96
CA LYS A 117 -9.83 18.49 -8.83
C LYS A 117 -8.84 19.23 -9.73
N VAL A 118 -9.13 20.46 -10.14
CA VAL A 118 -8.27 21.23 -11.02
C VAL A 118 -7.05 21.73 -10.24
N GLY A 119 -7.27 22.35 -9.08
CA GLY A 119 -6.20 22.76 -8.18
C GLY A 119 -5.34 21.59 -7.70
N ALA A 120 -5.96 20.43 -7.43
CA ALA A 120 -5.24 19.20 -7.10
C ALA A 120 -4.33 18.74 -8.24
N ARG A 121 -4.85 18.65 -9.47
CA ARG A 121 -4.05 18.25 -10.63
C ARG A 121 -2.88 19.23 -10.85
N MET A 122 -3.12 20.53 -10.75
CA MET A 122 -2.06 21.53 -10.93
C MET A 122 -0.96 21.40 -9.86
N SER A 123 -1.35 21.21 -8.60
CA SER A 123 -0.42 21.01 -7.48
C SER A 123 0.38 19.71 -7.63
N PHE A 124 -0.30 18.62 -8.00
CA PHE A 124 0.31 17.33 -8.27
C PHE A 124 1.36 17.44 -9.39
N LEU A 125 0.96 17.96 -10.55
CA LEU A 125 1.83 18.02 -11.73
C LEU A 125 3.04 18.93 -11.54
N SER A 126 2.90 20.00 -10.76
CA SER A 126 4.02 20.87 -10.40
C SER A 126 5.00 20.17 -9.45
N ALA A 127 4.49 19.47 -8.44
CA ALA A 127 5.32 18.70 -7.51
C ALA A 127 6.02 17.52 -8.19
N TYR A 128 5.31 16.78 -9.05
CA TYR A 128 5.82 15.62 -9.76
C TYR A 128 6.99 15.99 -10.67
N ASP A 129 6.86 17.05 -11.49
CA ASP A 129 7.96 17.52 -12.34
C ASP A 129 9.22 17.85 -11.55
N ARG A 130 9.08 18.59 -10.44
CA ARG A 130 10.21 18.95 -9.59
C ARG A 130 10.88 17.71 -8.98
N LEU A 131 10.09 16.73 -8.56
CA LEU A 131 10.59 15.47 -8.00
C LEU A 131 11.30 14.62 -9.06
N LEU A 132 10.77 14.56 -10.29
CA LEU A 132 11.41 13.91 -11.42
C LEU A 132 12.76 14.54 -11.75
N GLU A 133 12.82 15.87 -11.84
CA GLU A 133 14.07 16.59 -12.12
C GLU A 133 15.12 16.34 -11.03
N ALA A 134 14.72 16.33 -9.76
CA ALA A 134 15.60 16.02 -8.64
C ALA A 134 16.13 14.58 -8.74
N ALA A 135 15.23 13.59 -8.90
CA ALA A 135 15.61 12.18 -9.01
C ALA A 135 16.56 11.92 -10.19
N ARG A 136 16.31 12.56 -11.34
CA ARG A 136 17.17 12.45 -12.53
C ARG A 136 18.54 13.08 -12.31
N ARG A 137 18.59 14.24 -11.63
CA ARG A 137 19.85 14.91 -11.30
C ARG A 137 20.70 14.09 -10.34
N GLU A 138 20.06 13.41 -9.40
CA GLU A 138 20.71 12.56 -8.41
C GLU A 138 21.04 11.16 -8.95
N GLY A 139 20.55 10.82 -10.14
CA GLY A 139 20.72 9.49 -10.74
C GLY A 139 19.93 8.39 -10.01
N THR A 140 18.88 8.77 -9.27
CA THR A 140 18.06 7.84 -8.49
C THR A 140 17.22 6.97 -9.43
N PRO A 141 17.37 5.63 -9.39
CA PRO A 141 16.59 4.74 -10.24
C PRO A 141 15.10 4.81 -9.87
N VAL A 142 14.22 4.55 -10.84
CA VAL A 142 12.79 4.45 -10.55
C VAL A 142 12.51 3.28 -9.61
N ASN A 143 11.65 3.51 -8.64
CA ASN A 143 11.23 2.50 -7.67
C ASN A 143 9.72 2.33 -7.76
N TRP A 144 9.28 1.20 -8.29
CA TRP A 144 7.87 0.85 -8.40
C TRP A 144 7.41 0.01 -7.20
N GLN A 145 6.36 0.47 -6.52
CA GLN A 145 5.80 -0.19 -5.34
C GLN A 145 4.31 -0.44 -5.53
N LEU A 146 3.83 -1.58 -5.02
CA LEU A 146 2.40 -1.89 -5.03
C LEU A 146 1.70 -1.26 -3.83
N SER A 147 0.72 -0.39 -4.10
CA SER A 147 -0.31 -0.05 -3.11
C SER A 147 -1.41 -1.11 -3.16
N ILE A 148 -1.65 -1.80 -2.04
CA ILE A 148 -2.58 -2.91 -1.93
C ILE A 148 -3.97 -2.38 -1.58
N GLY A 149 -4.93 -2.56 -2.49
CA GLY A 149 -6.34 -2.26 -2.26
C GLY A 149 -7.11 -3.43 -1.62
N TYR A 150 -8.40 -3.23 -1.36
CA TYR A 150 -9.23 -4.24 -0.71
C TYR A 150 -9.66 -5.41 -1.61
N ASP A 151 -9.75 -5.22 -2.94
CA ASP A 151 -10.21 -6.26 -3.86
C ASP A 151 -9.08 -7.23 -4.27
N PRO A 152 -9.13 -8.53 -3.89
CA PRO A 152 -8.10 -9.50 -4.23
C PRO A 152 -7.89 -9.71 -5.74
N GLN A 153 -8.94 -9.59 -6.55
CA GLN A 153 -8.82 -9.75 -8.00
C GLN A 153 -8.08 -8.57 -8.62
N ARG A 154 -8.36 -7.35 -8.14
CA ARG A 154 -7.68 -6.13 -8.60
C ARG A 154 -6.21 -6.09 -8.19
N ARG A 155 -5.84 -6.69 -7.04
CA ARG A 155 -4.43 -6.86 -6.63
C ARG A 155 -3.62 -7.61 -7.68
N ALA A 156 -4.11 -8.79 -8.09
CA ALA A 156 -3.43 -9.61 -9.09
C ALA A 156 -3.34 -8.88 -10.44
N ALA A 157 -4.45 -8.29 -10.88
CA ALA A 157 -4.51 -7.55 -12.13
C ALA A 157 -3.51 -6.37 -12.17
N ALA A 158 -3.34 -5.64 -11.06
CA ALA A 158 -2.39 -4.54 -10.97
C ALA A 158 -0.95 -5.00 -11.17
N VAL A 159 -0.56 -6.13 -10.57
CA VAL A 159 0.80 -6.69 -10.72
C VAL A 159 1.02 -7.25 -12.13
N GLU A 160 0.03 -7.95 -12.69
CA GLU A 160 0.10 -8.46 -14.06
C GLU A 160 0.26 -7.33 -15.08
N GLN A 161 -0.52 -6.25 -14.94
CA GLN A 161 -0.38 -5.05 -15.77
C GLN A 161 0.98 -4.39 -15.60
N ALA A 162 1.53 -4.33 -14.39
CA ALA A 162 2.85 -3.77 -14.14
C ALA A 162 3.97 -4.53 -14.86
N VAL A 163 3.89 -5.86 -14.89
CA VAL A 163 4.83 -6.71 -15.63
C VAL A 163 4.66 -6.50 -17.13
N LEU A 164 3.42 -6.45 -17.63
CA LEU A 164 3.13 -6.22 -19.05
C LEU A 164 3.69 -4.88 -19.53
N LEU A 165 3.53 -3.83 -18.72
CA LEU A 165 4.05 -2.47 -18.99
C LEU A 165 5.54 -2.32 -18.66
N GLN A 166 6.23 -3.41 -18.30
CA GLN A 166 7.65 -3.42 -17.95
C GLN A 166 8.03 -2.49 -16.78
N ARG A 167 7.06 -2.12 -15.95
CA ARG A 167 7.28 -1.35 -14.71
C ARG A 167 7.84 -2.22 -13.60
N LEU A 168 7.55 -3.52 -13.64
CA LEU A 168 8.14 -4.54 -12.78
C LEU A 168 8.81 -5.63 -13.61
N PRO A 169 10.00 -6.12 -13.22
CA PRO A 169 10.56 -7.32 -13.81
C PRO A 169 9.63 -8.53 -13.61
N ALA A 170 9.49 -9.38 -14.63
CA ALA A 170 8.60 -10.54 -14.58
C ALA A 170 8.85 -11.48 -13.38
N PRO A 171 10.10 -11.80 -12.98
CA PRO A 171 10.33 -12.63 -11.79
C PRO A 171 9.82 -11.99 -10.49
N VAL A 172 9.98 -10.67 -10.35
CA VAL A 172 9.50 -9.91 -9.18
C VAL A 172 7.98 -9.90 -9.15
N GLY A 173 7.33 -9.68 -10.29
CA GLY A 173 5.87 -9.75 -10.39
C GLY A 173 5.31 -11.14 -10.07
N GLN A 174 5.96 -12.21 -10.51
CA GLN A 174 5.57 -13.59 -10.19
C GLN A 174 5.65 -13.87 -8.69
N GLN A 175 6.72 -13.40 -8.03
CA GLN A 175 6.86 -13.52 -6.58
C GLN A 175 5.77 -12.74 -5.84
N LEU A 176 5.52 -11.49 -6.23
CA LEU A 176 4.47 -10.67 -5.64
C LEU A 176 3.08 -11.28 -5.82
N LEU A 177 2.79 -11.89 -6.97
CA LEU A 177 1.56 -12.65 -7.19
C LEU A 177 1.45 -13.89 -6.29
N ALA A 178 2.55 -14.58 -6.01
CA ALA A 178 2.57 -15.70 -5.08
C ALA A 178 2.26 -15.20 -3.65
N ASP A 179 2.92 -14.15 -3.19
CA ASP A 179 2.71 -13.54 -1.88
C ASP A 179 1.25 -13.07 -1.71
N LEU A 180 0.67 -12.45 -2.74
CA LEU A 180 -0.72 -12.00 -2.73
C LEU A 180 -1.72 -13.16 -2.67
N ARG A 181 -1.40 -14.32 -3.28
CA ARG A 181 -2.23 -15.53 -3.18
C ARG A 181 -2.19 -16.12 -1.76
N GLU A 182 -1.02 -16.10 -1.11
CA GLU A 182 -0.89 -16.51 0.29
C GLU A 182 -1.64 -15.57 1.24
N GLN A 183 -1.64 -14.26 0.98
CA GLN A 183 -2.46 -13.29 1.73
C GLN A 183 -3.96 -13.42 1.44
N GLY A 184 -4.32 -14.00 0.30
CA GLY A 184 -5.68 -14.28 -0.13
C GLY A 184 -6.30 -15.54 0.48
N VAL A 185 -5.71 -16.12 1.54
CA VAL A 185 -6.36 -17.21 2.30
C VAL A 185 -7.78 -16.77 2.64
N PRO A 186 -8.82 -17.51 2.19
CA PRO A 186 -10.20 -17.11 2.43
C PRO A 186 -10.42 -16.91 3.93
N VAL A 187 -11.08 -15.81 4.29
CA VAL A 187 -11.47 -15.53 5.68
C VAL A 187 -12.14 -16.80 6.20
N SER A 188 -11.54 -17.41 7.23
CA SER A 188 -12.06 -18.65 7.79
C SER A 188 -13.52 -18.45 8.23
N GLN A 189 -14.30 -19.52 8.26
CA GLN A 189 -15.69 -19.46 8.75
C GLN A 189 -15.79 -18.75 10.12
N ASP A 190 -14.80 -18.96 10.97
CA ASP A 190 -14.71 -18.34 12.29
C ASP A 190 -14.31 -16.85 12.21
N GLY A 191 -13.40 -16.49 11.31
CA GLY A 191 -13.10 -15.08 11.02
C GLY A 191 -14.32 -14.32 10.52
N ALA A 192 -15.14 -14.95 9.66
CA ALA A 192 -16.39 -14.38 9.17
C ALA A 192 -17.44 -14.23 10.29
N ALA A 193 -17.52 -15.20 11.21
CA ALA A 193 -18.41 -15.10 12.38
C ALA A 193 -18.01 -13.95 13.31
N ILE A 194 -16.70 -13.76 13.56
CA ILE A 194 -16.18 -12.64 14.37
C ILE A 194 -16.46 -11.29 13.69
N ALA A 195 -16.16 -11.16 12.40
CA ALA A 195 -16.46 -9.94 11.65
C ALA A 195 -17.97 -9.63 11.63
N GLY A 196 -18.81 -10.67 11.61
CA GLY A 196 -20.27 -10.55 11.71
C GLY A 196 -20.76 -9.95 13.03
N LEU A 197 -20.04 -10.16 14.14
CA LEU A 197 -20.35 -9.53 15.44
C LEU A 197 -20.09 -8.02 15.43
N LEU A 198 -19.04 -7.58 14.73
CA LEU A 198 -18.69 -6.16 14.61
C LEU A 198 -19.61 -5.42 13.65
N THR A 199 -20.01 -6.08 12.57
CA THR A 199 -20.79 -5.49 11.48
C THR A 199 -22.30 -5.68 11.62
N GLY A 200 -22.75 -6.45 12.62
CA GLY A 200 -24.16 -6.80 12.83
C GLY A 200 -24.71 -7.83 11.82
N ARG A 201 -23.88 -8.33 10.90
CA ARG A 201 -24.24 -9.35 9.91
C ARG A 201 -23.64 -10.69 10.34
N THR A 202 -24.28 -11.33 11.30
CA THR A 202 -23.74 -12.55 11.91
C THR A 202 -23.67 -13.72 10.91
N ALA A 203 -22.49 -14.31 10.78
CA ALA A 203 -22.27 -15.59 10.12
C ALA A 203 -22.16 -16.70 11.17
N ALA A 204 -22.54 -17.93 10.81
CA ALA A 204 -22.47 -19.06 11.74
C ALA A 204 -21.02 -19.54 11.89
N PRO A 205 -20.46 -19.57 13.12
CA PRO A 205 -19.11 -20.09 13.36
C PRO A 205 -19.03 -21.60 13.07
N SER A 206 -17.81 -22.12 13.02
CA SER A 206 -17.52 -23.53 12.81
C SER A 206 -18.22 -24.41 13.86
N PRO A 207 -18.50 -25.70 13.53
CA PRO A 207 -19.16 -26.62 14.47
C PRO A 207 -18.43 -26.74 15.81
N GLU A 208 -17.09 -26.73 15.80
CA GLU A 208 -16.27 -26.82 17.00
C GLU A 208 -16.44 -25.59 17.91
N ILE A 209 -16.35 -24.38 17.35
CA ILE A 209 -16.58 -23.16 18.13
C ILE A 209 -18.02 -23.08 18.62
N ARG A 210 -19.00 -23.51 17.83
CA ARG A 210 -20.41 -23.59 18.27
C ARG A 210 -20.57 -24.48 19.49
N GLN A 211 -19.97 -25.67 19.50
CA GLN A 211 -20.02 -26.58 20.65
C GLN A 211 -19.38 -25.96 21.89
N ARG A 212 -18.21 -25.32 21.74
CA ARG A 212 -17.54 -24.62 22.86
C ARG A 212 -18.39 -23.47 23.41
N LEU A 213 -19.00 -22.66 22.54
CA LEU A 213 -19.89 -21.57 22.93
C LEU A 213 -21.15 -22.07 23.63
N GLN A 214 -21.70 -23.20 23.18
CA GLN A 214 -22.85 -23.83 23.81
C GLN A 214 -22.50 -24.34 25.21
N ALA A 215 -21.36 -25.02 25.38
CA ALA A 215 -20.89 -25.46 26.70
C ALA A 215 -20.64 -24.27 27.65
N LEU A 216 -20.06 -23.17 27.16
CA LEU A 216 -19.87 -21.94 27.92
C LEU A 216 -21.21 -21.33 28.36
N LYS A 217 -22.19 -21.27 27.45
CA LYS A 217 -23.54 -20.76 27.73
C LYS A 217 -24.23 -21.61 28.80
N GLU A 218 -24.17 -22.93 28.67
CA GLU A 218 -24.74 -23.86 29.65
C GLU A 218 -24.08 -23.71 31.02
N GLY A 219 -22.74 -23.57 31.06
CA GLY A 219 -21.99 -23.30 32.29
C GLY A 219 -22.38 -21.98 32.96
N LEU A 220 -22.54 -20.91 32.19
CA LEU A 220 -22.98 -19.60 32.72
C LEU A 220 -24.41 -19.65 33.27
N GLU A 221 -25.32 -20.34 32.59
CA GLU A 221 -26.70 -20.51 33.08
C GLU A 221 -26.76 -21.37 34.34
N GLN A 222 -25.93 -22.41 34.45
CA GLN A 222 -25.80 -23.18 35.68
C GLN A 222 -25.28 -22.33 36.83
N GLN A 223 -24.21 -21.54 36.61
CA GLN A 223 -23.67 -20.65 37.62
C GLN A 223 -24.70 -19.60 38.10
N LYS A 224 -25.53 -19.07 37.19
CA LYS A 224 -26.63 -18.16 37.56
C LYS A 224 -27.66 -18.86 38.43
N ARG A 225 -28.06 -20.09 38.09
CA ARG A 225 -29.01 -20.90 38.87
C ARG A 225 -28.46 -21.19 40.27
N ASP A 226 -27.19 -21.56 40.36
CA ASP A 226 -26.53 -21.86 41.64
C ASP A 226 -26.45 -20.60 42.52
N ARG A 227 -26.09 -19.45 41.94
CA ARG A 227 -26.11 -18.15 42.65
C ARG A 227 -27.51 -17.78 43.14
N ALA A 228 -28.54 -18.00 42.31
CA ALA A 228 -29.92 -17.72 42.68
C ALA A 228 -30.42 -18.66 43.80
N ALA A 229 -30.04 -19.94 43.74
CA ALA A 229 -30.35 -20.93 44.77
C ALA A 229 -29.66 -20.60 46.10
N ALA A 230 -28.36 -20.26 46.07
CA ALA A 230 -27.60 -19.83 47.23
C ALA A 230 -28.24 -18.58 47.88
N ARG A 231 -28.59 -17.58 47.08
CA ARG A 231 -29.26 -16.36 47.57
C ARG A 231 -30.63 -16.66 48.18
N ARG A 232 -31.40 -17.60 47.62
CA ARG A 232 -32.67 -18.05 48.20
C ARG A 232 -32.46 -18.76 49.54
N ALA A 233 -31.45 -19.62 49.64
CA ALA A 233 -31.12 -20.33 50.87
C ALA A 233 -30.68 -19.36 51.99
N GLU A 234 -29.85 -18.35 51.66
CA GLU A 234 -29.46 -17.30 52.60
C GLU A 234 -30.68 -16.52 53.13
N LEU A 235 -31.59 -16.10 52.24
CA LEU A 235 -32.80 -15.38 52.63
C LEU A 235 -33.73 -16.24 53.51
N ALA A 236 -33.84 -17.55 53.22
CA ALA A 236 -34.60 -18.48 54.05
C ALA A 236 -34.00 -18.60 55.45
N HIS A 237 -32.68 -18.79 55.54
CA HIS A 237 -31.96 -18.87 56.81
C HIS A 237 -32.08 -17.57 57.64
N TYR A 238 -31.96 -16.41 56.98
CA TYR A 238 -32.17 -15.12 57.63
C TYR A 238 -33.60 -14.96 58.17
N GLY A 239 -34.60 -15.40 57.40
CA GLY A 239 -36.00 -15.41 57.81
C GLY A 239 -36.27 -16.31 59.03
N GLU A 240 -35.66 -17.49 59.08
CA GLU A 240 -35.73 -18.39 60.23
C GLU A 240 -35.09 -17.77 61.48
N ASN A 241 -33.91 -17.17 61.35
CA ASN A 241 -33.22 -16.48 62.45
C ASN A 241 -34.04 -15.30 63.00
N LEU A 242 -34.69 -14.52 62.13
CA LEU A 242 -35.58 -13.44 62.56
C LEU A 242 -36.82 -13.97 63.31
N LYS A 243 -37.42 -15.07 62.84
CA LYS A 243 -38.54 -15.72 63.54
C LYS A 243 -38.11 -16.21 64.92
N ALA A 244 -36.96 -16.88 65.03
CA ALA A 244 -36.42 -17.35 66.31
C ALA A 244 -36.15 -16.19 67.27
N ARG A 245 -35.56 -15.09 66.78
CA ARG A 245 -35.27 -13.90 67.58
C ARG A 245 -36.54 -13.18 68.06
N ARG A 246 -37.59 -13.14 67.23
CA ARG A 246 -38.90 -12.62 67.64
C ARG A 246 -39.53 -13.45 68.76
N VAL A 247 -39.44 -14.77 68.68
CA VAL A 247 -39.97 -15.67 69.72
C VAL A 247 -39.21 -15.46 71.05
N GLN A 248 -37.88 -15.33 71.01
CA GLN A 248 -37.08 -15.02 72.20
C GLN A 248 -37.44 -13.67 72.83
N LEU A 249 -37.58 -12.61 72.03
CA LEU A 249 -37.97 -11.29 72.53
C LEU A 249 -39.38 -11.30 73.14
N MET A 250 -40.33 -12.03 72.55
CA MET A 250 -41.68 -12.20 73.12
C MET A 250 -41.67 -12.99 74.43
N ALA A 251 -40.78 -13.98 74.58
CA ALA A 251 -40.59 -14.70 75.83
C ALA A 251 -39.98 -13.80 76.93
N GLN A 252 -38.99 -12.97 76.59
CA GLN A 252 -38.39 -11.99 77.50
C GLN A 252 -39.41 -10.93 77.95
N ALA A 253 -40.25 -10.43 77.04
CA ALA A 253 -41.31 -9.47 77.37
C ALA A 253 -42.43 -10.06 78.25
N LYS A 254 -42.66 -11.39 78.19
CA LYS A 254 -43.56 -12.09 79.12
C LYS A 254 -42.92 -12.38 80.48
N GLY A 255 -41.60 -12.52 80.55
CA GLY A 255 -40.85 -12.63 81.80
C GLY A 255 -40.83 -11.31 82.59
N ALA A 256 -40.62 -10.19 81.92
CA ALA A 256 -40.58 -8.85 82.53
C ALA A 256 -41.94 -8.31 83.03
N LYS A 257 -43.04 -9.04 82.80
CA LYS A 257 -44.40 -8.72 83.29
C LYS A 257 -44.80 -9.52 84.53
N ARG A 258 -43.90 -10.34 85.09
CA ARG A 258 -44.15 -11.21 86.25
C ARG A 258 -43.37 -10.83 87.51
N ASP A 259 -42.61 -9.74 87.47
CA ASP A 259 -42.06 -9.05 88.65
C ASP A 259 -42.83 -7.74 88.88
#